data_AF-A0A7W1ZJD0-F1
#
_entry.id   AF-A0A7W1ZJD0-F1
#
_cell.length_a   1.000
_cell.length_b   1.000
_cell.length_c   1.000
_cell.angle_alpha   90.00
_cell.angle_beta   90.00
_cell.angle_gamma   90.00
#
_symmetry.space_group_name_H-M   'P 1'
#
loop_
_entity.id
_entity.type
_entity.pdbx_description
1 polymer ?
#
loop_
_entity_poly.entity_id
_entity_poly.type
_entity_poly.pdbx_seq_one_letter_code
_entity_poly.pdbx_strand_id
1 'polypeptide(L)' 'MISVSRPVNGISINGDEFLLDENNEVILFPDKMAALDWLHECGVTDEEVEGFNFNNEDEDGEEDFAD' A
#
# COMPACT_ATOMS: atom_id res chain seq x y z
N MET A 1 -0.52 -8.96 6.63
CA MET A 1 0.55 -8.49 5.73
C MET A 1 0.20 -7.08 5.29
N ILE A 2 1.18 -6.23 5.00
CA ILE A 2 0.95 -4.84 4.59
C ILE A 2 1.24 -4.68 3.10
N SER A 3 0.25 -4.21 2.34
CA SER A 3 0.46 -3.71 0.98
C SER A 3 0.59 -2.18 1.00
N VAL A 4 1.37 -1.63 0.07
CA VAL A 4 1.54 -0.18 -0.08
C VAL A 4 0.92 0.26 -1.39
N SER A 5 0.09 1.30 -1.34
CA SER A 5 -0.53 1.86 -2.53
C SER A 5 -0.54 3.39 -2.50
N ARG A 6 -0.82 4.04 -3.62
CA ARG A 6 -1.01 5.50 -3.70
C ARG A 6 -2.16 5.86 -4.64
N PRO A 7 -2.89 6.95 -4.41
CA PRO A 7 -3.91 7.39 -5.35
C PRO A 7 -3.27 7.92 -6.64
N VAL A 8 -3.75 7.47 -7.79
CA VAL A 8 -3.31 7.98 -9.10
C VAL A 8 -3.68 9.46 -9.22
N ASN A 9 -2.67 10.34 -9.18
CA ASN A 9 -2.80 11.78 -9.50
C ASN A 9 -3.88 12.55 -8.71
N GLY A 10 -4.17 12.17 -7.47
CA GLY A 10 -5.14 12.89 -6.62
C GLY A 10 -6.59 12.87 -7.13
N ILE A 11 -6.91 11.99 -8.09
CA ILE A 11 -8.28 11.80 -8.60
C ILE A 11 -8.71 10.39 -8.22
N SER A 12 -9.60 10.27 -7.25
CA SER A 12 -10.17 9.02 -6.72
C SER A 12 -11.01 8.20 -7.71
N ILE A 13 -10.91 8.49 -9.02
CA ILE A 13 -11.77 7.91 -10.07
C ILE A 13 -11.21 6.57 -10.60
N ASN A 14 -9.91 6.27 -10.43
CA ASN A 14 -9.26 5.12 -11.07
C ASN A 14 -8.60 4.10 -10.12
N GLY A 15 -8.89 4.15 -8.82
CA GLY A 15 -8.29 3.23 -7.83
C GLY A 15 -6.85 3.58 -7.45
N ASP A 16 -6.26 2.74 -6.61
CA ASP A 16 -4.90 2.93 -6.11
C ASP A 16 -3.86 2.21 -6.98
N GLU A 17 -2.69 2.83 -7.14
CA GLU A 17 -1.48 2.21 -7.67
C GLU A 17 -0.74 1.48 -6.55
N PHE A 18 -0.69 0.15 -6.64
CA PHE A 18 0.05 -0.68 -5.69
C PHE A 18 1.53 -0.75 -6.05
N LEU A 19 2.36 -0.95 -5.02
CA LEU A 19 3.77 -1.25 -5.19
C LEU A 19 3.94 -2.69 -5.70
N LEU A 20 4.59 -2.84 -6.86
CA LEU A 20 4.78 -4.13 -7.53
C LEU A 20 6.27 -4.53 -7.58
N ASP A 21 6.53 -5.84 -7.59
CA ASP A 21 7.84 -6.45 -7.79
C ASP A 21 8.23 -6.56 -9.28
N GLU A 22 9.37 -7.20 -9.56
CA GLU A 22 9.85 -7.44 -10.93
C GLU A 22 8.96 -8.38 -11.78
N ASN A 23 8.09 -9.16 -11.13
CA ASN A 23 7.14 -10.05 -11.76
C ASN A 23 5.74 -9.41 -11.92
N ASN A 24 5.60 -8.14 -11.56
CA ASN A 24 4.34 -7.40 -11.55
C ASN A 24 3.33 -7.96 -10.52
N GLU A 25 3.85 -8.51 -9.41
CA GLU A 25 3.08 -8.97 -8.25
C GLU A 25 3.14 -7.94 -7.12
N VAL A 26 2.10 -7.84 -6.28
CA VAL A 26 2.05 -6.88 -5.17
C VAL A 26 3.09 -7.23 -4.12
N ILE A 27 3.91 -6.25 -3.73
CA ILE A 27 4.86 -6.43 -2.64
C ILE A 27 4.12 -6.40 -1.31
N LEU A 28 4.32 -7.45 -0.51
CA LEU A 28 3.77 -7.58 0.84
C LEU A 28 4.87 -7.49 1.88
N PHE A 29 4.65 -6.61 2.85
CA PHE A 29 5.54 -6.42 3.99
C PHE A 29 4.98 -7.11 5.24
N PRO A 30 5.84 -7.57 6.16
CA PRO A 30 5.39 -8.17 7.40
C PRO A 30 4.62 -7.18 8.29
N ASP A 31 5.02 -5.91 8.26
CA ASP A 31 4.42 -4.83 9.03
C ASP A 31 4.70 -3.47 8.38
N LYS A 32 4.05 -2.41 8.90
CA LYS A 32 4.18 -1.05 8.37
C LYS A 32 5.60 -0.50 8.49
N MET A 33 6.35 -0.89 9.53
CA MET A 33 7.72 -0.40 9.73
C MET A 33 8.65 -0.97 8.66
N ALA A 34 8.52 -2.25 8.33
CA ALA A 34 9.25 -2.87 7.23
C ALA A 34 8.94 -2.23 5.86
N ALA A 35 7.69 -1.83 5.63
CA ALA A 35 7.29 -1.10 4.43
C ALA A 35 7.94 0.29 4.36
N LEU A 36 7.97 1.04 5.47
CA LEU A 36 8.60 2.36 5.56
C LEU A 36 10.11 2.29 5.35
N ASP A 37 10.78 1.34 6.02
CA ASP A 37 12.23 1.14 5.87
C ASP A 37 12.59 0.88 4.40
N TRP A 38 11.83 0.03 3.71
CA TRP A 38 12.02 -0.24 2.29
C TRP A 38 11.80 1.01 1.41
N LEU A 39 10.74 1.78 1.66
CA LEU A 39 10.47 3.02 0.93
C LEU A 39 11.62 4.04 1.10
N HIS A 40 12.15 4.16 2.30
CA HIS A 40 13.29 5.03 2.60
C HIS A 40 14.58 4.52 1.93
N GLU A 41 14.81 3.20 1.88
CA GLU A 41 15.91 2.60 1.12
C GLU A 41 15.80 2.89 -0.39
N CYS A 42 14.57 2.98 -0.92
CA CYS A 42 14.30 3.42 -2.29
C CYS A 42 14.42 4.93 -2.51
N GLY A 43 14.67 5.71 -1.46
CA GLY A 43 14.85 7.16 -1.51
C GLY A 43 13.55 7.96 -1.44
N VAL A 44 12.43 7.34 -1.05
CA VAL A 44 11.17 8.05 -0.74
C VAL A 44 11.35 8.80 0.57
N THR A 45 10.93 10.07 0.60
CA THR A 45 11.01 10.92 1.80
C THR A 45 9.78 10.77 2.69
N ASP A 46 9.91 11.15 3.97
CA ASP A 46 8.77 11.16 4.90
C ASP A 46 7.58 11.99 4.37
N GLU A 47 7.85 13.11 3.68
CA GLU A 47 6.81 13.95 3.06
C GLU A 47 6.07 13.23 1.93
N GLU A 48 6.78 12.43 1.14
CA GLU A 48 6.17 11.63 0.07
C GLU A 48 5.37 10.47 0.65
N VAL A 49 5.85 9.84 1.73
CA VAL A 49 5.18 8.75 2.45
C VAL A 49 3.77 9.15 2.90
N GLU A 50 3.53 10.42 3.25
CA GLU A 50 2.19 10.92 3.62
C GLU A 50 1.15 10.74 2.51
N GLY A 51 1.57 10.60 1.25
CA GLY A 51 0.70 10.33 0.10
C GLY A 51 0.39 8.85 -0.14
N PHE A 52 0.91 7.92 0.67
CA PHE A 52 0.72 6.48 0.49
C PHE A 52 -0.29 5.90 1.50
N ASN A 53 -1.01 4.88 1.04
CA ASN A 53 -1.86 4.03 1.83
C ASN A 53 -1.11 2.75 2.23
N PHE A 54 -1.33 2.30 3.47
CA PHE A 54 -0.78 1.05 4.00
C PHE A 54 -1.97 0.16 4.36
N ASN A 55 -2.25 -0.85 3.54
CA ASN A 55 -3.45 -1.68 3.67
C ASN A 55 -3.09 -2.99 4.38
N ASN A 56 -3.96 -3.43 5.29
CA ASN A 56 -3.76 -4.67 6.03
C ASN A 56 -4.50 -5.83 5.34
N GLU A 57 -3.76 -6.67 4.63
CA GLU A 57 -4.31 -7.79 3.85
C GLU A 57 -4.75 -8.98 4.72
N ASP A 58 -4.48 -8.95 6.03
CA ASP A 58 -4.96 -10.00 6.95
C ASP A 58 -6.41 -9.76 7.40
N GLU A 59 -7.01 -8.60 7.08
CA GLU A 59 -8.36 -8.20 7.53
C GLU A 59 -9.45 -8.26 6.44
N ASP A 60 -9.15 -8.70 5.21
CA ASP A 60 -10.13 -8.90 4.13
C ASP A 60 -10.94 -10.22 4.29
N GLY A 61 -11.39 -10.49 5.53
CA GLY A 61 -12.13 -11.69 5.92
C GLY A 61 -13.52 -11.47 6.49
N GLU A 62 -14.05 -10.24 6.53
CA GLU A 62 -15.44 -9.97 6.93
C GLU A 62 -16.14 -9.05 5.93
N GLU A 63 -16.77 -9.68 4.92
CA GLU A 63 -17.91 -9.11 4.23
C GLU A 63 -19.04 -8.92 5.25
N ASP A 64 -19.18 -7.73 5.82
CA ASP A 64 -20.38 -7.32 6.55
C ASP A 64 -21.54 -7.17 5.55
N PHE A 65 -22.13 -8.30 5.13
CA PHE A 65 -23.48 -8.30 4.59
C PHE A 65 -24.45 -8.02 5.75
N ALA A 66 -24.80 -6.75 5.93
CA ALA A 66 -25.99 -6.39 6.71
C ALA A 66 -27.25 -6.66 5.87
N ASP A 67 -28.07 -7.61 6.34
CA ASP A 67 -29.42 -7.98 5.86
C ASP A 67 -30.43 -6.82 5.97
#